data_AF-A0A7Y3LKV1-F1
#
_entry.id   AF-A0A7Y3LKV1-F1
#
_cell.length_a   1.000
_cell.length_b   1.000
_cell.length_c   1.000
_cell.angle_alpha   90.00
_cell.angle_beta   90.00
_cell.angle_gamma   90.00
#
_symmetry.space_group_name_H-M   'P 1'
#
loop_
_entity.id
_entity.type
_entity.pdbx_description
1 polymer ?
#
loop_
_entity_poly.entity_id
_entity_poly.type
_entity_poly.pdbx_seq_one_letter_code
_entity_poly.pdbx_strand_id
1 'polypeptide(L)'
;MTGLIFISALFFGFAVTAPKAFASSVTTYLDHTFENRTESGRLGLPNVVGSTNVACLTAGTNTSQVPIPGCNLATPDPQGQGALRLTAALNNQAGGVTMTSAFPTTSGIDVTFDTYQYGGTGADGISLAFSVGNPSDPVPPNTTGPAGGHLGYAGGTAAPTGNGLPYGYLGIGADNYGNYTNSTFDGSGCTDPAWLTNVNPLGTGNPVNLTIRGPGNVQAGYCLIDSTLNTANKGLSGTFNPATLPPPRSNALVPVEFAMNPSG
;
A
#
# COMPACT_ATOMS: atom_id res chain seq x y z
N MET A 1 7.50 -19.35 -56.42
CA MET A 1 7.36 -18.08 -55.66
C MET A 1 6.56 -18.38 -54.41
N THR A 2 7.24 -18.64 -53.31
CA THR A 2 6.63 -18.91 -52.00
C THR A 2 7.44 -18.10 -51.01
N GLY A 3 6.91 -16.95 -50.62
CA GLY A 3 7.52 -16.03 -49.66
C GLY A 3 7.18 -16.47 -48.24
N LEU A 4 8.20 -16.68 -47.41
CA LEU A 4 8.07 -16.89 -45.97
C LEU A 4 8.11 -15.51 -45.29
N ILE A 5 7.03 -15.14 -44.62
CA ILE A 5 6.95 -13.93 -43.78
C ILE A 5 7.55 -14.27 -42.41
N PHE A 6 8.63 -13.62 -42.03
CA PHE A 6 9.09 -13.60 -40.65
C PHE A 6 8.30 -12.52 -39.88
N ILE A 7 7.42 -12.95 -38.98
CA ILE A 7 6.83 -12.05 -37.98
C ILE A 7 7.84 -11.95 -36.83
N SER A 8 8.52 -10.81 -36.72
CA SER A 8 9.30 -10.50 -35.51
C SER A 8 8.32 -10.12 -34.40
N ALA A 9 8.16 -11.00 -33.42
CA ALA A 9 7.52 -10.63 -32.16
C ALA A 9 8.47 -9.71 -31.40
N LEU A 10 8.14 -8.42 -31.34
CA LEU A 10 8.79 -7.47 -30.44
C LEU A 10 8.34 -7.82 -29.01
N PHE A 11 9.15 -8.59 -28.28
CA PHE A 11 8.97 -8.72 -26.85
C PHE A 11 9.36 -7.39 -26.20
N PHE A 12 8.38 -6.64 -25.69
CA PHE A 12 8.65 -5.57 -24.74
C PHE A 12 9.21 -6.21 -23.47
N GLY A 13 10.53 -6.21 -23.35
CA GLY A 13 11.21 -6.60 -22.13
C GLY A 13 10.86 -5.58 -21.04
N PHE A 14 10.11 -6.02 -20.03
CA PHE A 14 10.03 -5.29 -18.78
C PHE A 14 11.43 -5.32 -18.16
N ALA A 15 12.06 -4.15 -18.04
CA ALA A 15 13.26 -4.01 -17.23
C ALA A 15 12.86 -4.15 -15.76
N VAL A 16 12.86 -5.38 -15.25
CA VAL A 16 12.88 -5.63 -13.82
C VAL A 16 14.29 -5.27 -13.36
N THR A 17 14.44 -4.14 -12.69
CA THR A 17 15.68 -3.85 -11.96
C THR A 17 15.87 -4.96 -10.93
N ALA A 18 17.03 -5.62 -10.95
CA ALA A 18 17.34 -6.65 -9.96
C ALA A 18 17.22 -6.05 -8.54
N PRO A 19 16.64 -6.80 -7.58
CA PRO A 19 16.57 -6.36 -6.19
C PRO A 19 17.98 -6.02 -5.70
N LYS A 20 18.12 -4.94 -4.91
CA LYS A 20 19.40 -4.64 -4.27
C LYS A 20 19.68 -5.75 -3.26
N ALA A 21 20.72 -6.54 -3.51
CA ALA A 21 21.07 -7.67 -2.65
C ALA A 21 21.41 -7.19 -1.23
N PHE A 22 20.64 -7.65 -0.24
CA PHE A 22 20.95 -7.49 1.19
C PHE A 22 22.05 -8.48 1.61
N ALA A 23 22.82 -8.13 2.65
CA ALA A 23 23.89 -8.97 3.19
C ALA A 23 23.35 -10.31 3.77
N SER A 24 24.26 -11.29 3.92
CA SER A 24 23.99 -12.71 4.23
C SER A 24 23.27 -13.04 5.56
N SER A 25 22.81 -12.04 6.34
CA SER A 25 22.03 -12.23 7.57
C SER A 25 20.71 -11.46 7.49
N VAL A 26 19.74 -11.97 6.73
CA VAL A 26 18.38 -11.42 6.66
C VAL A 26 17.55 -12.03 7.79
N THR A 27 17.00 -11.18 8.66
CA THR A 27 15.99 -11.60 9.64
C THR A 27 14.62 -11.38 9.04
N THR A 28 13.88 -12.47 8.78
CA THR A 28 12.51 -12.37 8.28
C THR A 28 11.58 -11.95 9.41
N TYR A 29 11.16 -10.69 9.38
CA TYR A 29 10.19 -10.22 10.34
C TYR A 29 8.81 -10.72 10.00
N LEU A 30 8.29 -10.64 8.77
CA LEU A 30 6.98 -11.20 8.38
C LEU A 30 7.10 -12.00 7.09
N ASP A 31 6.51 -13.19 7.08
CA ASP A 31 6.30 -14.00 5.88
C ASP A 31 4.88 -14.56 5.97
N HIS A 32 4.00 -14.06 5.10
CA HIS A 32 2.58 -14.40 5.13
C HIS A 32 1.94 -14.27 3.75
N THR A 33 1.38 -15.36 3.24
CA THR A 33 0.76 -15.37 1.90
C THR A 33 -0.69 -14.91 1.89
N PHE A 34 -1.37 -14.94 3.05
CA PHE A 34 -2.81 -14.66 3.19
C PHE A 34 -3.74 -15.62 2.41
N GLU A 35 -3.21 -16.74 1.93
CA GLU A 35 -3.95 -17.69 1.10
C GLU A 35 -4.86 -18.63 1.90
N ASN A 36 -4.68 -18.66 3.22
CA ASN A 36 -5.35 -19.57 4.12
C ASN A 36 -6.58 -18.91 4.78
N ARG A 37 -7.48 -19.75 5.31
CA ARG A 37 -8.69 -19.28 6.01
C ARG A 37 -8.42 -18.47 7.27
N THR A 38 -7.28 -18.72 7.90
CA THR A 38 -6.86 -18.13 9.18
C THR A 38 -5.43 -17.62 9.04
N GLU A 39 -5.09 -16.58 9.79
CA GLU A 39 -3.69 -16.15 9.94
C GLU A 39 -3.05 -16.77 11.20
N SER A 40 -1.72 -16.83 11.22
CA SER A 40 -0.93 -17.55 12.24
C SER A 40 -0.45 -16.69 13.42
N GLY A 41 -1.01 -15.48 13.61
CA GLY A 41 -0.93 -14.76 14.89
C GLY A 41 0.16 -13.69 15.00
N ARG A 42 0.46 -12.98 13.91
CA ARG A 42 1.43 -11.87 13.91
C ARG A 42 0.90 -10.57 13.33
N LEU A 43 -0.37 -10.57 12.98
CA LEU A 43 -1.07 -9.39 12.54
C LEU A 43 -2.16 -9.03 13.54
N GLY A 44 -2.56 -7.78 13.48
CA GLY A 44 -3.68 -7.21 14.21
C GLY A 44 -4.60 -6.46 13.26
N LEU A 45 -5.85 -6.29 13.69
CA LEU A 45 -6.86 -5.52 12.98
C LEU A 45 -7.00 -4.14 13.65
N PRO A 46 -6.31 -3.09 13.15
CA PRO A 46 -6.41 -1.75 13.74
C PRO A 46 -7.77 -1.12 13.45
N ASN A 47 -8.16 -0.11 14.23
CA ASN A 47 -9.24 0.78 13.83
C ASN A 47 -8.81 1.63 12.63
N VAL A 48 -9.75 2.00 11.76
CA VAL A 48 -9.48 2.96 10.68
C VAL A 48 -10.14 4.29 11.04
N VAL A 49 -9.39 5.39 10.99
CA VAL A 49 -9.97 6.71 11.31
C VAL A 49 -11.04 7.07 10.28
N GLY A 50 -12.23 7.43 10.77
CA GLY A 50 -13.36 7.79 9.91
C GLY A 50 -14.05 6.63 9.19
N SER A 51 -13.73 5.36 9.52
CA SER A 51 -14.37 4.19 8.91
C SER A 51 -14.34 2.95 9.83
N THR A 52 -15.03 1.89 9.43
CA THR A 52 -14.91 0.56 10.04
C THR A 52 -13.86 -0.22 9.26
N ASN A 53 -12.96 -0.92 9.95
CA ASN A 53 -12.00 -1.81 9.28
C ASN A 53 -12.74 -3.03 8.71
N VAL A 54 -12.78 -3.14 7.37
CA VAL A 54 -13.44 -4.24 6.65
C VAL A 54 -12.45 -5.28 6.11
N ALA A 55 -11.17 -5.23 6.52
CA ALA A 55 -10.17 -6.17 6.06
C ALA A 55 -10.51 -7.61 6.48
N CYS A 56 -10.35 -8.55 5.55
CA CYS A 56 -10.72 -9.95 5.76
C CYS A 56 -9.93 -10.91 4.87
N LEU A 57 -9.91 -12.20 5.22
CA LEU A 57 -9.30 -13.28 4.41
C LEU A 57 -10.34 -13.86 3.44
N THR A 58 -10.05 -13.85 2.14
CA THR A 58 -11.01 -14.26 1.09
C THR A 58 -11.31 -15.76 1.07
N ALA A 59 -10.40 -16.59 1.58
CA ALA A 59 -10.66 -18.02 1.78
C ALA A 59 -11.57 -18.29 2.99
N GLY A 60 -11.62 -17.36 3.96
CA GLY A 60 -12.33 -17.48 5.22
C GLY A 60 -13.82 -17.15 5.15
N THR A 61 -14.64 -17.92 5.87
CA THR A 61 -16.09 -17.68 6.00
C THR A 61 -16.51 -17.25 7.41
N ASN A 62 -15.68 -17.50 8.43
CA ASN A 62 -15.98 -17.13 9.80
C ASN A 62 -15.70 -15.63 10.02
N THR A 63 -16.74 -14.81 10.09
CA THR A 63 -16.62 -13.36 10.31
C THR A 63 -16.22 -12.98 11.73
N SER A 64 -16.25 -13.92 12.68
CA SER A 64 -15.90 -13.70 14.08
C SER A 64 -14.51 -14.24 14.45
N GLN A 65 -13.78 -14.82 13.50
CA GLN A 65 -12.41 -15.26 13.76
C GLN A 65 -11.48 -14.06 13.99
N VAL A 66 -10.46 -14.25 14.81
CA VAL A 66 -9.45 -13.25 15.17
C VAL A 66 -8.06 -13.76 14.80
N PRO A 67 -7.07 -12.87 14.52
CA PRO A 67 -7.20 -11.41 14.48
C PRO A 67 -7.91 -10.88 13.23
N ILE A 68 -7.70 -11.48 12.05
CA ILE A 68 -8.36 -11.06 10.81
C ILE A 68 -9.59 -11.93 10.49
N PRO A 69 -10.79 -11.35 10.32
CA PRO A 69 -12.01 -12.09 10.05
C PRO A 69 -12.02 -12.74 8.64
N GLY A 70 -12.86 -13.75 8.45
CA GLY A 70 -13.16 -14.29 7.12
C GLY A 70 -14.10 -13.37 6.34
N CYS A 71 -13.92 -13.28 5.02
CA CYS A 71 -14.72 -12.40 4.17
C CYS A 71 -16.17 -12.85 3.97
N ASN A 72 -16.51 -14.11 4.28
CA ASN A 72 -17.85 -14.68 4.08
C ASN A 72 -18.42 -14.41 2.67
N LEU A 73 -17.57 -14.61 1.65
CA LEU A 73 -17.96 -14.46 0.25
C LEU A 73 -18.99 -15.54 -0.12
N ALA A 74 -19.88 -15.22 -1.08
CA ALA A 74 -20.79 -16.22 -1.65
C ALA A 74 -20.04 -17.44 -2.23
N THR A 75 -18.87 -17.17 -2.82
CA THR A 75 -17.90 -18.19 -3.25
C THR A 75 -16.54 -17.82 -2.66
N PRO A 76 -16.15 -18.38 -1.51
CA PRO A 76 -14.84 -18.16 -0.92
C PRO A 76 -13.73 -18.73 -1.81
N ASP A 77 -12.54 -18.14 -1.73
CA ASP A 77 -11.37 -18.72 -2.37
C ASP A 77 -11.05 -20.10 -1.73
N PRO A 78 -10.52 -21.06 -2.51
CA PRO A 78 -10.03 -22.30 -1.93
C PRO A 78 -8.91 -22.05 -0.90
N GLN A 79 -8.78 -22.94 0.09
CA GLN A 79 -7.63 -22.93 1.00
C GLN A 79 -6.32 -23.00 0.21
N GLY A 80 -5.37 -22.12 0.51
CA GLY A 80 -4.11 -22.03 -0.22
C GLY A 80 -4.22 -21.24 -1.54
N GLN A 81 -5.35 -20.59 -1.80
CA GLN A 81 -5.57 -19.72 -2.97
C GLN A 81 -6.27 -18.40 -2.60
N GLY A 82 -6.38 -18.10 -1.31
CA GLY A 82 -6.95 -16.85 -0.81
C GLY A 82 -6.05 -15.63 -1.00
N ALA A 83 -6.49 -14.50 -0.47
CA ALA A 83 -5.72 -13.29 -0.28
C ALA A 83 -6.27 -12.51 0.92
N LEU A 84 -5.48 -11.54 1.39
CA LEU A 84 -5.99 -10.48 2.24
C LEU A 84 -6.77 -9.50 1.36
N ARG A 85 -8.06 -9.33 1.65
CA ARG A 85 -8.86 -8.28 1.05
C ARG A 85 -8.96 -7.11 2.02
N LEU A 86 -8.35 -5.99 1.67
CA LEU A 86 -8.48 -4.75 2.46
C LEU A 86 -9.85 -4.09 2.28
N THR A 87 -10.36 -4.04 1.05
CA THR A 87 -11.69 -3.48 0.73
C THR A 87 -12.39 -4.30 -0.35
N ALA A 88 -13.72 -4.31 -0.33
CA ALA A 88 -14.52 -4.74 -1.48
C ALA A 88 -14.64 -3.59 -2.50
N ALA A 89 -15.01 -3.89 -3.75
CA ALA A 89 -15.31 -2.89 -4.78
C ALA A 89 -16.66 -2.18 -4.53
N LEU A 90 -16.76 -1.54 -3.37
CA LEU A 90 -17.89 -0.75 -2.89
C LEU A 90 -17.39 0.61 -2.44
N ASN A 91 -18.27 1.59 -2.40
CA ASN A 91 -17.93 2.92 -1.90
C ASN A 91 -17.71 2.92 -0.39
N ASN A 92 -16.93 3.89 0.10
CA ASN A 92 -16.76 4.18 1.53
C ASN A 92 -16.23 2.97 2.33
N GLN A 93 -15.33 2.19 1.74
CA GLN A 93 -14.67 1.07 2.42
C GLN A 93 -13.27 1.48 2.88
N ALA A 94 -12.83 0.96 4.01
CA ALA A 94 -11.45 1.06 4.43
C ALA A 94 -11.03 -0.17 5.22
N GLY A 95 -9.82 -0.65 5.01
CA GLY A 95 -9.30 -1.78 5.75
C GLY A 95 -7.80 -1.75 5.82
N GLY A 96 -7.28 -2.33 6.90
CA GLY A 96 -5.86 -2.37 7.18
C GLY A 96 -5.53 -3.55 8.09
N VAL A 97 -4.29 -3.99 8.04
CA VAL A 97 -3.72 -4.93 8.99
C VAL A 97 -2.42 -4.32 9.50
N THR A 98 -2.06 -4.61 10.74
CA THR A 98 -0.81 -4.13 11.34
C THR A 98 0.01 -5.30 11.82
N MET A 99 1.34 -5.22 11.75
CA MET A 99 2.19 -6.19 12.44
C MET A 99 2.16 -5.92 13.94
N THR A 100 2.09 -6.99 14.73
CA THR A 100 2.08 -6.88 16.20
C THR A 100 3.46 -6.84 16.82
N SER A 101 4.52 -7.01 16.02
CA SER A 101 5.92 -7.03 16.44
C SER A 101 6.70 -5.87 15.84
N ALA A 102 7.50 -5.20 16.68
CA ALA A 102 8.48 -4.21 16.21
C ALA A 102 9.73 -4.89 15.62
N PHE A 103 10.45 -4.16 14.78
CA PHE A 103 11.71 -4.59 14.21
C PHE A 103 12.72 -3.43 14.16
N PRO A 104 14.01 -3.69 14.39
CA PRO A 104 15.05 -2.69 14.26
C PRO A 104 15.25 -2.30 12.80
N THR A 105 15.36 -0.99 12.53
CA THR A 105 15.64 -0.45 11.20
C THR A 105 17.14 -0.32 10.90
N THR A 106 18.00 -0.65 11.88
CA THR A 106 19.46 -0.49 11.79
C THR A 106 20.11 -1.33 10.70
N SER A 107 19.50 -2.46 10.34
CA SER A 107 20.01 -3.38 9.32
C SER A 107 19.43 -3.11 7.92
N GLY A 108 18.68 -2.02 7.75
CA GLY A 108 17.85 -1.81 6.58
C GLY A 108 16.56 -2.62 6.65
N ILE A 109 15.66 -2.35 5.71
CA ILE A 109 14.37 -3.01 5.59
C ILE A 109 14.20 -3.40 4.13
N ASP A 110 13.80 -4.64 3.91
CA ASP A 110 13.36 -5.19 2.64
C ASP A 110 11.91 -5.67 2.79
N VAL A 111 11.01 -5.17 1.95
CA VAL A 111 9.62 -5.60 1.93
C VAL A 111 9.20 -5.90 0.50
N THR A 112 8.79 -7.14 0.28
CA THR A 112 8.17 -7.59 -0.97
C THR A 112 6.74 -8.02 -0.71
N PHE A 113 5.81 -7.59 -1.56
CA PHE A 113 4.43 -8.06 -1.51
C PHE A 113 3.74 -7.93 -2.86
N ASP A 114 2.76 -8.81 -3.09
CA ASP A 114 1.87 -8.70 -4.23
C ASP A 114 0.63 -7.89 -3.85
N THR A 115 0.28 -6.91 -4.68
CA THR A 115 -0.92 -6.11 -4.50
C THR A 115 -1.85 -6.25 -5.70
N TYR A 116 -3.14 -6.06 -5.44
CA TYR A 116 -4.22 -6.19 -6.41
C TYR A 116 -5.21 -5.05 -6.23
N GLN A 117 -5.39 -4.24 -7.26
CA GLN A 117 -6.40 -3.17 -7.29
C GLN A 117 -7.26 -3.33 -8.55
N TYR A 118 -8.53 -3.70 -8.37
CA TYR A 118 -9.43 -4.06 -9.47
C TYR A 118 -10.89 -3.86 -9.12
N GLY A 119 -11.72 -3.73 -10.17
CA GLY A 119 -13.15 -3.43 -10.04
C GLY A 119 -13.43 -2.02 -9.48
N GLY A 120 -14.72 -1.69 -9.35
CA GLY A 120 -15.14 -0.38 -8.83
C GLY A 120 -14.86 0.76 -9.81
N THR A 121 -14.63 1.96 -9.27
CA THR A 121 -14.45 3.21 -10.04
C THR A 121 -13.03 3.76 -10.01
N GLY A 122 -12.07 3.00 -9.46
CA GLY A 122 -10.67 3.37 -9.48
C GLY A 122 -10.17 4.29 -8.35
N ALA A 123 -10.76 4.21 -7.16
CA ALA A 123 -10.29 4.95 -5.98
C ALA A 123 -10.30 4.07 -4.72
N ASP A 124 -9.48 4.32 -3.70
CA ASP A 124 -8.43 5.36 -3.63
C ASP A 124 -7.03 4.78 -3.89
N GLY A 125 -6.66 3.73 -3.15
CA GLY A 125 -5.33 3.14 -3.23
C GLY A 125 -5.04 2.15 -2.11
N ILE A 126 -3.80 1.65 -2.09
CA ILE A 126 -3.26 0.81 -1.00
C ILE A 126 -1.96 1.45 -0.51
N SER A 127 -1.70 1.44 0.80
CA SER A 127 -0.43 1.90 1.35
C SER A 127 0.28 0.85 2.20
N LEU A 128 1.61 0.92 2.20
CA LEU A 128 2.49 0.33 3.20
C LEU A 128 2.98 1.47 4.10
N ALA A 129 2.82 1.34 5.41
CA ALA A 129 3.21 2.36 6.36
C ALA A 129 4.05 1.79 7.49
N PHE A 130 5.06 2.57 7.88
CA PHE A 130 5.93 2.30 9.02
C PHE A 130 5.63 3.32 10.12
N SER A 131 5.60 2.85 11.37
CA SER A 131 5.50 3.71 12.55
C SER A 131 6.66 3.42 13.50
N VAL A 132 7.04 4.42 14.29
CA VAL A 132 8.05 4.28 15.32
C VAL A 132 7.40 3.73 16.59
N GLY A 133 7.86 2.56 17.03
CA GLY A 133 7.53 2.01 18.34
C GLY A 133 8.58 2.36 19.40
N ASN A 134 8.19 2.40 20.67
CA ASN A 134 9.15 2.43 21.76
C ASN A 134 9.88 1.07 21.83
N PRO A 135 11.21 1.02 21.68
CA PRO A 135 11.94 -0.25 21.73
C PRO A 135 11.81 -1.00 23.07
N SER A 136 11.53 -0.29 24.17
CA SER A 136 11.34 -0.87 25.49
C SER A 136 9.90 -1.30 25.77
N ASP A 137 8.95 -0.86 24.95
CA ASP A 137 7.51 -1.19 25.04
C ASP A 137 6.87 -1.13 23.64
N PRO A 138 7.14 -2.14 22.79
CA PRO A 138 6.74 -2.10 21.38
C PRO A 138 5.25 -2.37 21.23
N VAL A 139 4.44 -1.32 21.36
CA VAL A 139 2.99 -1.38 21.09
C VAL A 139 2.74 -0.80 19.69
N PRO A 140 2.22 -1.59 18.73
CA PRO A 140 1.86 -1.05 17.42
C PRO A 140 0.69 -0.07 17.57
N PRO A 141 0.60 0.98 16.73
CA PRO A 141 -0.59 1.82 16.68
C PRO A 141 -1.84 0.95 16.46
N ASN A 142 -2.85 1.14 17.31
CA ASN A 142 -4.14 0.46 17.20
C ASN A 142 -5.12 1.19 16.28
N THR A 143 -4.68 2.28 15.65
CA THR A 143 -5.43 3.05 14.65
C THR A 143 -4.55 3.36 13.45
N THR A 144 -5.12 3.30 12.25
CA THR A 144 -4.51 3.89 11.05
C THR A 144 -4.80 5.40 10.98
N GLY A 145 -4.27 6.09 9.97
CA GLY A 145 -4.79 7.38 9.52
C GLY A 145 -6.18 7.25 8.85
N PRO A 146 -6.75 8.35 8.34
CA PRO A 146 -8.08 8.36 7.75
C PRO A 146 -8.16 7.55 6.44
N ALA A 147 -9.38 7.14 6.08
CA ALA A 147 -9.67 6.54 4.78
C ALA A 147 -9.57 7.55 3.61
N GLY A 148 -9.83 7.10 2.39
CA GLY A 148 -9.84 7.98 1.22
C GLY A 148 -8.43 8.32 0.74
N GLY A 149 -8.24 9.55 0.23
CA GLY A 149 -6.96 10.05 -0.26
C GLY A 149 -5.83 10.14 0.78
N HIS A 150 -6.12 9.91 2.07
CA HIS A 150 -5.11 9.79 3.13
C HIS A 150 -4.42 8.41 3.16
N LEU A 151 -5.00 7.42 2.46
CA LEU A 151 -4.58 6.02 2.37
C LEU A 151 -4.22 5.38 3.72
N GLY A 152 -4.89 5.76 4.80
CA GLY A 152 -4.62 5.20 6.12
C GLY A 152 -3.27 5.61 6.75
N TYR A 153 -2.53 6.55 6.15
CA TYR A 153 -1.24 7.01 6.67
C TYR A 153 -1.26 8.49 7.06
N ALA A 154 -1.53 9.36 6.09
CA ALA A 154 -1.38 10.79 6.29
C ALA A 154 -2.52 11.36 7.14
N GLY A 155 -2.24 12.43 7.88
CA GLY A 155 -3.28 13.32 8.36
C GLY A 155 -3.52 14.43 7.34
N GLY A 156 -4.61 15.18 7.49
CA GLY A 156 -4.81 16.38 6.68
C GLY A 156 -6.16 17.04 6.85
N THR A 157 -6.44 17.99 5.97
CA THR A 157 -7.66 18.82 6.02
C THR A 157 -8.75 18.34 5.07
N ALA A 158 -8.40 17.54 4.07
CA ALA A 158 -9.35 16.91 3.18
C ALA A 158 -10.22 15.86 3.91
N ALA A 159 -11.45 15.69 3.44
CA ALA A 159 -12.37 14.68 3.96
C ALA A 159 -11.97 13.26 3.50
N PRO A 160 -12.22 12.22 4.33
CA PRO A 160 -12.64 12.30 5.71
C PRO A 160 -11.54 12.89 6.60
N THR A 161 -11.89 13.85 7.46
CA THR A 161 -10.91 14.49 8.34
C THR A 161 -10.57 13.58 9.50
N GLY A 162 -9.33 13.65 9.96
CA GLY A 162 -8.89 12.88 11.10
C GLY A 162 -7.39 12.94 11.32
N ASN A 163 -6.97 12.34 12.42
CA ASN A 163 -5.56 12.21 12.73
C ASN A 163 -4.93 11.16 11.81
N GLY A 164 -3.76 11.46 11.28
CA GLY A 164 -2.90 10.49 10.59
C GLY A 164 -2.38 9.41 11.53
N LEU A 165 -1.67 8.44 10.96
CA LEU A 165 -1.07 7.32 11.69
C LEU A 165 -0.16 7.84 12.81
N PRO A 166 -0.45 7.53 14.10
CA PRO A 166 0.41 7.93 15.20
C PRO A 166 1.84 7.44 15.02
N TYR A 167 2.80 8.32 15.28
CA TYR A 167 4.24 8.05 15.15
C TYR A 167 4.65 7.52 13.76
N GLY A 168 3.95 7.96 12.70
CA GLY A 168 4.30 7.65 11.32
C GLY A 168 5.76 8.00 11.00
N TYR A 169 6.47 7.04 10.42
CA TYR A 169 7.87 7.18 10.01
C TYR A 169 7.99 7.34 8.49
N LEU A 170 7.28 6.48 7.74
CA LEU A 170 7.31 6.46 6.28
C LEU A 170 6.01 5.86 5.77
N GLY A 171 5.37 6.51 4.80
CA GLY A 171 4.18 6.02 4.11
C GLY A 171 4.45 5.89 2.62
N ILE A 172 4.11 4.74 2.05
CA ILE A 172 4.30 4.41 0.63
C ILE A 172 2.94 4.04 0.07
N GLY A 173 2.39 4.89 -0.80
CA GLY A 173 1.06 4.72 -1.36
C GLY A 173 1.11 4.33 -2.84
N ALA A 174 0.47 3.22 -3.18
CA ALA A 174 0.05 2.87 -4.54
C ALA A 174 -1.32 3.50 -4.79
N ASP A 175 -1.32 4.75 -5.26
CA ASP A 175 -2.47 5.63 -5.32
C ASP A 175 -3.13 5.59 -6.71
N ASN A 176 -4.31 4.99 -6.79
CA ASN A 176 -5.07 4.81 -8.03
C ASN A 176 -5.95 6.00 -8.41
N TYR A 177 -6.12 6.97 -7.50
CA TYR A 177 -6.94 8.14 -7.76
C TYR A 177 -6.12 9.43 -7.97
N GLY A 178 -4.95 9.53 -7.34
CA GLY A 178 -4.05 10.67 -7.44
C GLY A 178 -4.15 11.69 -6.31
N ASN A 179 -4.90 11.37 -5.24
CA ASN A 179 -5.06 12.23 -4.07
C ASN A 179 -3.89 12.14 -3.08
N TYR A 180 -3.13 11.05 -3.08
CA TYR A 180 -2.07 10.84 -2.10
C TYR A 180 -0.85 11.74 -2.34
N THR A 181 -0.72 12.39 -3.50
CA THR A 181 0.26 13.46 -3.77
C THR A 181 -0.26 14.86 -3.46
N ASN A 182 -1.53 15.01 -3.13
CA ASN A 182 -2.18 16.31 -2.98
C ASN A 182 -1.97 16.87 -1.57
N SER A 183 -1.60 18.14 -1.48
CA SER A 183 -1.26 18.82 -0.23
C SER A 183 -2.43 19.04 0.73
N THR A 184 -3.67 18.88 0.27
CA THR A 184 -4.84 18.84 1.17
C THR A 184 -4.89 17.58 2.04
N PHE A 185 -4.15 16.53 1.66
CA PHE A 185 -3.94 15.29 2.39
C PHE A 185 -2.58 15.26 3.10
N ASP A 186 -1.92 16.42 3.24
CA ASP A 186 -0.74 16.59 4.09
C ASP A 186 -1.15 16.95 5.51
N GLY A 187 -0.32 16.56 6.48
CA GLY A 187 -0.38 17.17 7.79
C GLY A 187 0.14 18.62 7.77
N SER A 188 0.07 19.25 8.93
CA SER A 188 0.62 20.59 9.15
C SER A 188 2.15 20.62 9.08
N GLY A 189 2.71 21.76 8.64
CA GLY A 189 4.15 21.99 8.58
C GLY A 189 4.83 21.53 7.29
N CYS A 190 4.04 21.18 6.26
CA CYS A 190 4.56 20.73 4.98
C CYS A 190 4.76 21.87 3.98
N THR A 191 5.65 21.63 3.02
CA THR A 191 5.88 22.49 1.86
C THR A 191 5.99 21.58 0.65
N ASP A 192 5.18 21.85 -0.36
CA ASP A 192 5.16 21.04 -1.57
C ASP A 192 6.53 21.06 -2.26
N PRO A 193 7.06 19.89 -2.67
CA PRO A 193 8.28 19.84 -3.43
C PRO A 193 8.16 20.62 -4.74
N ALA A 194 9.22 21.33 -5.15
CA ALA A 194 9.21 22.17 -6.34
C ALA A 194 8.92 21.41 -7.66
N TRP A 195 9.14 20.10 -7.69
CA TRP A 195 8.83 19.24 -8.83
C TRP A 195 7.32 18.96 -8.97
N LEU A 196 6.52 19.19 -7.94
CA LEU A 196 5.07 19.04 -7.95
C LEU A 196 4.43 20.26 -8.64
N THR A 197 4.65 20.38 -9.95
CA THR A 197 4.21 21.52 -10.75
C THR A 197 2.75 21.42 -11.22
N ASN A 198 2.15 20.24 -11.07
CA ASN A 198 0.78 19.91 -11.47
C ASN A 198 0.00 19.31 -10.31
N VAL A 199 -0.09 20.01 -9.17
CA VAL A 199 -1.11 19.67 -8.18
C VAL A 199 -2.47 19.93 -8.85
N ASN A 200 -3.07 18.91 -9.44
CA ASN A 200 -4.49 18.97 -9.72
C ASN A 200 -5.18 18.95 -8.36
N PRO A 201 -5.72 20.08 -7.86
CA PRO A 201 -6.06 20.17 -6.45
C PRO A 201 -7.24 19.26 -6.08
N LEU A 202 -7.98 18.68 -7.03
CA LEU A 202 -9.12 17.79 -6.78
C LEU A 202 -9.52 16.92 -8.01
N GLY A 203 -8.60 16.53 -8.90
CA GLY A 203 -9.00 15.94 -10.20
C GLY A 203 -8.42 14.58 -10.53
N THR A 204 -9.27 13.74 -11.12
CA THR A 204 -9.12 12.40 -11.73
C THR A 204 -8.06 12.30 -12.86
N GLY A 205 -6.97 13.05 -12.77
CA GLY A 205 -6.00 13.24 -13.86
C GLY A 205 -4.53 13.11 -13.48
N ASN A 206 -4.19 12.90 -12.20
CA ASN A 206 -2.85 12.42 -11.88
C ASN A 206 -2.80 10.93 -12.25
N PRO A 207 -1.80 10.48 -13.04
CA PRO A 207 -1.66 9.07 -13.33
C PRO A 207 -1.48 8.32 -12.00
N VAL A 208 -1.98 7.07 -11.98
CA VAL A 208 -1.76 6.16 -10.88
C VAL A 208 -0.27 6.16 -10.55
N ASN A 209 0.07 6.42 -9.29
CA ASN A 209 1.45 6.72 -8.91
C ASN A 209 1.84 6.00 -7.63
N LEU A 210 3.15 5.76 -7.51
CA LEU A 210 3.77 5.39 -6.26
C LEU A 210 4.24 6.67 -5.59
N THR A 211 3.81 6.90 -4.35
CA THR A 211 4.10 8.12 -3.61
C THR A 211 4.63 7.84 -2.23
N ILE A 212 5.68 8.57 -1.85
CA ILE A 212 6.31 8.50 -0.54
C ILE A 212 5.99 9.75 0.26
N ARG A 213 5.48 9.53 1.47
CA ARG A 213 5.26 10.55 2.49
C ARG A 213 6.18 10.32 3.67
N GLY A 214 6.68 11.42 4.23
CA GLY A 214 7.62 11.43 5.33
C GLY A 214 6.99 11.19 6.70
N PRO A 215 7.80 11.36 7.77
CA PRO A 215 7.35 11.20 9.13
C PRO A 215 6.21 12.15 9.49
N GLY A 216 5.35 11.72 10.39
CA GLY A 216 4.27 12.53 10.91
C GLY A 216 3.73 11.97 12.22
N ASN A 217 3.04 12.81 12.97
CA ASN A 217 2.36 12.38 14.18
C ASN A 217 1.04 13.14 14.33
N VAL A 218 -0.05 12.39 14.41
CA VAL A 218 -1.41 12.92 14.55
C VAL A 218 -1.74 13.89 13.41
N GLN A 219 -1.62 15.21 13.60
CA GLN A 219 -1.94 16.25 12.62
C GLN A 219 -0.70 16.94 12.00
N ALA A 220 0.52 16.61 12.44
CA ALA A 220 1.74 17.25 11.98
C ALA A 220 2.58 16.33 11.10
N GLY A 221 3.22 16.87 10.06
CA GLY A 221 4.10 16.13 9.15
C GLY A 221 3.35 15.40 8.04
N TYR A 222 3.78 14.18 7.72
CA TYR A 222 3.32 13.39 6.56
C TYR A 222 3.58 14.06 5.20
N CYS A 223 4.57 14.94 5.14
CA CYS A 223 4.85 15.73 3.94
C CYS A 223 5.25 14.85 2.76
N LEU A 224 4.85 15.26 1.56
CA LEU A 224 5.28 14.62 0.33
C LEU A 224 6.81 14.66 0.19
N ILE A 225 7.44 13.50 -0.02
CA ILE A 225 8.88 13.39 -0.23
C ILE A 225 9.19 13.21 -1.72
N ASP A 226 8.61 12.19 -2.34
CA ASP A 226 8.90 11.81 -3.72
C ASP A 226 7.72 11.02 -4.30
N SER A 227 7.64 10.95 -5.63
CA SER A 227 6.68 10.09 -6.32
C SER A 227 7.16 9.73 -7.72
N THR A 228 6.48 8.79 -8.37
CA THR A 228 6.72 8.50 -9.80
C THR A 228 6.36 9.66 -10.74
N LEU A 229 5.71 10.73 -10.23
CA LEU A 229 5.49 11.97 -10.97
C LEU A 229 6.76 12.83 -11.05
N ASN A 230 7.68 12.67 -10.10
CA ASN A 230 8.98 13.31 -10.14
C ASN A 230 9.88 12.60 -11.15
N THR A 231 10.17 13.25 -12.28
CA THR A 231 11.07 12.70 -13.32
C THR A 231 12.53 12.61 -12.87
N ALA A 232 12.90 13.27 -11.76
CA ALA A 232 14.21 13.20 -11.13
C ALA A 232 14.18 12.38 -9.81
N ASN A 233 13.20 11.47 -9.65
CA ASN A 233 13.10 10.64 -8.46
C ASN A 233 14.35 9.75 -8.26
N LYS A 234 14.58 9.32 -7.03
CA LYS A 234 15.78 8.57 -6.64
C LYS A 234 15.53 7.07 -6.51
N GLY A 235 14.94 6.47 -7.55
CA GLY A 235 14.74 5.03 -7.65
C GLY A 235 13.30 4.57 -7.44
N LEU A 236 12.32 5.46 -7.60
CA LEU A 236 10.92 5.09 -7.72
C LEU A 236 10.60 4.80 -9.19
N SER A 237 10.25 3.55 -9.47
CA SER A 237 9.84 3.12 -10.80
C SER A 237 8.64 2.20 -10.69
N GLY A 238 7.77 2.27 -11.68
CA GLY A 238 6.60 1.42 -11.76
C GLY A 238 5.47 2.13 -12.47
N THR A 239 4.64 1.34 -13.13
CA THR A 239 3.37 1.80 -13.69
C THR A 239 2.31 0.89 -13.13
N PHE A 240 1.33 1.48 -12.48
CA PHE A 240 0.12 0.75 -12.11
C PHE A 240 -0.87 0.86 -13.26
N ASN A 241 -1.46 -0.26 -13.66
CA ASN A 241 -2.57 -0.24 -14.60
C ASN A 241 -3.80 0.32 -13.86
N PRO A 242 -4.58 1.23 -14.45
CA PRO A 242 -5.69 1.86 -13.75
C PRO A 242 -6.70 0.81 -13.26
N ALA A 243 -7.20 0.98 -12.03
CA ALA A 243 -8.16 0.09 -11.36
C ALA A 243 -9.59 0.12 -11.96
N THR A 244 -9.71 0.28 -13.27
CA THR A 244 -10.85 -0.20 -14.07
C THR A 244 -10.64 -1.61 -14.59
N LEU A 245 -9.54 -2.27 -14.21
CA LEU A 245 -9.31 -3.67 -14.53
C LEU A 245 -10.51 -4.51 -14.05
N PRO A 246 -11.19 -5.23 -14.96
CA PRO A 246 -12.30 -6.07 -14.58
C PRO A 246 -11.78 -7.26 -13.74
N PRO A 247 -12.60 -7.79 -12.81
CA PRO A 247 -12.33 -9.07 -12.19
C PRO A 247 -12.01 -10.16 -13.24
N PRO A 248 -11.25 -11.21 -12.88
CA PRO A 248 -10.84 -11.61 -11.54
C PRO A 248 -9.54 -10.93 -11.03
N ARG A 249 -9.20 -11.19 -9.76
CA ARG A 249 -7.98 -10.74 -9.07
C ARG A 249 -6.70 -10.95 -9.90
N SER A 250 -6.59 -12.07 -10.61
CA SER A 250 -5.40 -12.42 -11.41
C SER A 250 -5.07 -11.44 -12.53
N ASN A 251 -6.02 -10.60 -12.96
CA ASN A 251 -5.78 -9.59 -13.98
C ASN A 251 -5.03 -8.36 -13.45
N ALA A 252 -4.96 -8.19 -12.12
CA ALA A 252 -4.53 -6.96 -11.47
C ALA A 252 -3.32 -7.14 -10.56
N LEU A 253 -2.55 -8.21 -10.74
CA LEU A 253 -1.33 -8.45 -9.99
C LEU A 253 -0.32 -7.34 -10.26
N VAL A 254 0.15 -6.70 -9.20
CA VAL A 254 1.29 -5.80 -9.20
C VAL A 254 2.26 -6.24 -8.10
N PRO A 255 3.43 -6.82 -8.46
CA PRO A 255 4.47 -7.09 -7.48
C PRO A 255 5.11 -5.77 -7.04
N VAL A 256 5.30 -5.60 -5.73
CA VAL A 256 5.93 -4.42 -5.12
C VAL A 256 7.14 -4.85 -4.32
N GLU A 257 8.25 -4.14 -4.50
CA GLU A 257 9.44 -4.23 -3.67
C GLU A 257 9.75 -2.85 -3.11
N PHE A 258 10.01 -2.78 -1.80
CA PHE A 258 10.50 -1.61 -1.11
C PHE A 258 11.73 -1.97 -0.30
N ALA A 259 12.83 -1.30 -0.59
CA ALA A 259 14.08 -1.44 0.14
C ALA A 259 14.52 -0.08 0.69
N MET A 260 14.81 -0.02 2.00
CA MET A 260 15.46 1.13 2.62
C MET A 260 16.74 0.72 3.32
N ASN A 261 17.77 1.55 3.14
CA ASN A 261 19.12 1.30 3.63
C ASN A 261 19.64 -0.13 3.36
N PRO A 262 19.58 -0.64 2.10
CA PRO A 262 19.94 -2.03 1.78
C PRO A 262 21.43 -2.35 1.92
N SER A 263 22.29 -1.36 2.18
CA SER A 263 23.73 -1.54 2.31
C SER A 263 24.15 -1.58 3.78
N GLY A 264 24.42 -2.80 4.26
CA GLY A 264 25.68 -3.07 4.95
C GLY A 264 26.79 -3.31 3.93
#